data_AF-A0A4R6VE96-F1
#
_entry.id   AF-A0A4R6VE96-F1
#
_cell.length_a   1.000
_cell.length_b   1.000
_cell.length_c   1.000
_cell.angle_alpha   90.00
_cell.angle_beta   90.00
_cell.angle_gamma   90.00
#
_symmetry.space_group_name_H-M   'P 1'
#
loop_
_entity.id
_entity.type
_entity.pdbx_description
1 polymer ?
#
loop_
_entity_poly.entity_id
_entity_poly.type
_entity_poly.pdbx_seq_one_letter_code
_entity_poly.pdbx_strand_id
1 'polypeptide(L)'
;MSTPGEGGGGGEASMRPDETRAFAGRVDALEQGVTEAQAALDGLAAESLAVGTGEDNAAIAAWYRDLVTSDTVPAARTLAAELAELRRAVRESATAWEQADADAAGGFRADPGTA
;
A
#
# COMPACT_ATOMS: atom_id res chain seq x y z
N MET A 1 -23.31 24.94 -42.20
CA MET A 1 -23.33 25.13 -40.74
C MET A 1 -22.40 24.08 -40.17
N SER A 2 -21.20 24.50 -39.74
CA SER A 2 -20.15 23.60 -39.24
C SER A 2 -20.47 23.12 -37.83
N THR A 3 -20.36 21.83 -37.59
CA THR A 3 -19.97 21.24 -36.29
C THR A 3 -18.46 20.91 -36.37
N PRO A 4 -17.75 20.41 -35.33
CA PRO A 4 -18.11 20.01 -33.95
C PRO A 4 -17.03 20.39 -32.89
N GLY A 5 -17.13 19.84 -31.66
CA GLY A 5 -16.05 19.75 -30.67
C GLY A 5 -16.64 19.31 -29.33
N GLU A 6 -16.84 18.01 -29.06
CA GLU A 6 -15.80 17.08 -28.59
C GLU A 6 -14.83 17.75 -27.60
N GLY A 7 -15.28 17.86 -26.35
CA GLY A 7 -14.40 18.06 -25.19
C GLY A 7 -13.88 16.71 -24.70
N GLY A 8 -13.06 16.05 -25.52
CA GLY A 8 -12.13 15.03 -25.03
C GLY A 8 -10.99 15.74 -24.30
N GLY A 9 -10.78 15.42 -23.03
CA GLY A 9 -9.73 16.04 -22.24
C GLY A 9 -9.33 15.20 -21.03
N GLY A 10 -8.21 14.49 -21.18
CA GLY A 10 -7.31 14.17 -20.08
C GLY A 10 -7.65 12.93 -19.27
N GLY A 11 -7.06 11.80 -19.65
CA GLY A 11 -6.93 10.66 -18.76
C GLY A 11 -5.93 10.99 -17.67
N GLU A 12 -6.42 11.39 -16.51
CA GLU A 12 -5.79 11.11 -15.23
C GLU A 12 -6.93 10.56 -14.39
N ALA A 13 -6.77 9.33 -13.89
CA ALA A 13 -7.74 8.74 -12.99
C ALA A 13 -7.66 9.48 -11.64
N SER A 14 -8.22 10.69 -11.59
CA SER A 14 -8.35 11.47 -10.38
C SER A 14 -9.43 10.83 -9.52
N MET A 15 -9.03 9.92 -8.63
CA MET A 15 -9.89 9.51 -7.52
C MET A 15 -10.33 10.76 -6.77
N ARG A 16 -11.62 10.86 -6.44
CA ARG A 16 -12.12 11.96 -5.62
C ARG A 16 -11.49 11.90 -4.22
N PRO A 17 -11.36 13.02 -3.49
CA PRO A 17 -10.73 13.05 -2.17
C PRO A 17 -11.26 11.98 -1.19
N ASP A 18 -12.57 11.74 -1.20
CA ASP A 18 -13.19 10.70 -0.36
C ASP A 18 -12.84 9.27 -0.82
N GLU A 19 -12.70 9.05 -2.13
CA GLU A 19 -12.27 7.78 -2.70
C GLU A 19 -10.80 7.49 -2.37
N THR A 20 -9.94 8.51 -2.45
CA THR A 20 -8.53 8.43 -2.07
C THR A 20 -8.37 8.13 -0.57
N ARG A 21 -9.19 8.77 0.28
CA ARG A 21 -9.18 8.51 1.74
C ARG A 21 -9.68 7.11 2.08
N ALA A 22 -10.74 6.66 1.41
CA ALA A 22 -11.24 5.29 1.56
C ALA A 22 -10.22 4.24 1.08
N PHE A 23 -9.51 4.52 -0.02
CA PHE A 23 -8.45 3.67 -0.52
C PHE A 23 -7.26 3.61 0.43
N ALA A 24 -6.81 4.76 0.98
CA ALA A 24 -5.77 4.82 1.99
C ALA A 24 -6.10 3.95 3.22
N GLY A 25 -7.34 4.00 3.71
CA GLY A 25 -7.79 3.14 4.82
C GLY A 25 -7.76 1.64 4.51
N ARG A 26 -8.03 1.25 3.26
CA ARG A 26 -7.88 -0.16 2.82
C ARG A 26 -6.43 -0.61 2.78
N VAL A 27 -5.52 0.28 2.37
CA VAL A 27 -4.08 0.01 2.37
C VAL A 27 -3.56 -0.15 3.81
N ASP A 28 -3.98 0.72 4.73
CA ASP A 28 -3.60 0.63 6.16
C ASP A 28 -4.06 -0.71 6.79
N ALA A 29 -5.29 -1.16 6.49
CA ALA A 29 -5.81 -2.45 6.98
C ALA A 29 -5.04 -3.65 6.42
N LEU A 30 -4.59 -3.58 5.16
CA LEU A 30 -3.80 -4.63 4.53
C LEU A 30 -2.39 -4.72 5.13
N GLU A 31 -1.78 -3.58 5.43
CA GLU A 31 -0.46 -3.50 6.08
C GLU A 31 -0.47 -4.09 7.50
N GLN A 32 -1.53 -3.81 8.27
CA GLN A 32 -1.73 -4.42 9.58
C GLN A 32 -1.83 -5.95 9.47
N GLY A 33 -2.62 -6.46 8.52
CA GLY A 33 -2.73 -7.90 8.30
C GLY A 33 -1.41 -8.55 7.88
N VAL A 34 -0.60 -7.87 7.07
CA VAL A 34 0.74 -8.34 6.68
C VAL A 34 1.69 -8.38 7.89
N THR A 35 1.64 -7.37 8.77
CA THR A 35 2.45 -7.33 9.99
C THR A 35 2.10 -8.47 10.94
N GLU A 36 0.80 -8.72 11.15
CA GLU A 36 0.32 -9.83 11.98
C GLU A 36 0.74 -11.19 11.38
N ALA A 37 0.64 -11.36 10.06
CA ALA A 37 1.09 -12.57 9.38
C ALA A 37 2.60 -12.78 9.49
N GLN A 38 3.41 -11.72 9.37
CA GLN A 38 4.86 -11.79 9.56
C GLN A 38 5.22 -12.22 10.98
N ALA A 39 4.57 -11.65 12.00
CA ALA A 39 4.79 -12.05 13.38
C ALA A 39 4.46 -13.52 13.63
N ALA A 40 3.38 -14.02 13.02
CA ALA A 40 3.01 -15.43 13.09
C ALA A 40 4.03 -16.35 12.40
N LEU A 41 4.55 -15.95 11.23
CA LEU A 41 5.59 -16.68 10.50
C LEU A 41 6.91 -16.72 11.27
N ASP A 42 7.33 -15.60 11.87
CA ASP A 42 8.54 -15.53 12.70
C ASP A 42 8.38 -16.41 13.96
N GLY A 43 7.19 -16.42 14.57
CA GLY A 43 6.86 -17.30 15.69
C GLY A 43 6.93 -18.78 15.31
N LEU A 44 6.35 -19.16 14.16
CA LEU A 44 6.40 -20.52 13.65
C LEU A 44 7.83 -20.99 13.33
N ALA A 45 8.64 -20.10 12.75
CA ALA A 45 10.06 -20.37 12.52
C ALA A 45 10.78 -20.63 13.85
N ALA A 46 10.49 -19.85 14.89
CA ALA A 46 11.07 -20.02 16.23
C ALA A 46 10.60 -21.30 16.94
N GLU A 47 9.32 -21.65 16.85
CA GLU A 47 8.77 -22.88 17.46
C GLU A 47 9.27 -24.15 16.74
N SER A 48 9.46 -24.11 15.42
CA SER A 48 10.00 -25.25 14.67
C SER A 48 11.41 -25.67 15.11
N LEU A 49 12.19 -24.74 15.69
CA LEU A 49 13.51 -25.01 16.29
C LEU A 49 13.41 -25.77 17.62
N ALA A 50 12.22 -25.87 18.23
CA ALA A 50 12.02 -26.52 19.52
C ALA A 50 11.56 -28.00 19.43
N VAL A 51 11.30 -28.54 18.23
CA VAL A 51 10.65 -29.86 18.05
C VAL A 51 11.65 -31.03 17.91
N GLY A 52 11.75 -31.84 18.97
CA GLY A 52 11.92 -33.32 18.94
C GLY A 52 13.29 -33.96 18.61
N THR A 53 13.72 -34.91 19.43
CA THR A 53 15.07 -35.55 19.45
C THR A 53 15.24 -36.80 18.57
N GLY A 54 14.34 -37.06 17.62
CA GLY A 54 14.42 -38.20 16.68
C GLY A 54 14.98 -37.77 15.32
N GLU A 55 15.83 -38.57 14.68
CA GLU A 55 16.58 -38.20 13.46
C GLU A 55 15.66 -37.77 12.29
N ASP A 56 14.59 -38.52 12.03
CA ASP A 56 13.60 -38.19 10.99
C ASP A 56 12.77 -36.94 11.33
N ASN A 57 12.41 -36.76 12.61
CA ASN A 57 11.69 -35.56 13.05
C ASN A 57 12.57 -34.31 12.99
N ALA A 58 13.87 -34.46 13.28
CA ALA A 58 14.84 -33.38 13.16
C ALA A 58 15.08 -32.98 11.70
N ALA A 59 15.12 -33.95 10.78
CA ALA A 59 15.26 -33.69 9.34
C ALA A 59 14.03 -32.96 8.76
N ILE A 60 12.82 -33.40 9.11
CA ILE A 60 11.57 -32.76 8.68
C ILE A 60 11.47 -31.33 9.26
N ALA A 61 11.80 -31.15 10.55
CA ALA A 61 11.83 -29.83 11.17
C ALA A 61 12.87 -28.90 10.51
N ALA A 62 14.06 -29.42 10.17
CA ALA A 62 15.10 -28.65 9.50
C ALA A 62 14.69 -28.22 8.09
N TRP A 63 14.03 -29.10 7.34
CA TRP A 63 13.49 -28.77 6.02
C TRP A 63 12.37 -27.73 6.10
N TYR A 64 11.43 -27.90 7.03
CA TYR A 64 10.35 -26.94 7.24
C TYR A 64 10.87 -25.56 7.63
N ARG A 65 11.87 -25.51 8.52
CA ARG A 65 12.55 -24.27 8.88
C ARG A 65 13.16 -23.59 7.65
N ASP A 66 13.91 -24.33 6.84
CA ASP A 66 14.57 -23.78 5.65
C ASP A 66 13.56 -23.17 4.68
N LEU A 67 12.46 -23.87 4.40
CA LEU A 67 11.36 -23.37 3.57
C LEU A 67 10.75 -22.05 4.13
N VAL A 68 10.53 -21.98 5.45
CA VAL A 68 9.97 -20.78 6.09
C VAL A 68 10.96 -19.62 6.02
N THR A 69 12.25 -19.86 6.31
CA THR A 69 13.26 -18.80 6.39
C THR A 69 13.77 -18.32 5.03
N SER A 70 13.83 -19.21 4.05
CA SER A 70 14.43 -18.94 2.74
C SER A 70 13.40 -18.44 1.72
N ASP A 71 12.13 -18.84 1.84
CA ASP A 71 11.09 -18.45 0.89
C ASP A 71 9.97 -17.62 1.53
N THR A 72 9.34 -18.14 2.59
CA THR A 72 8.06 -17.59 3.09
C THR A 72 8.24 -16.24 3.79
N VAL A 73 9.20 -16.13 4.71
CA VAL A 73 9.48 -14.89 5.44
C VAL A 73 10.01 -13.78 4.50
N PRO A 74 10.97 -14.03 3.59
CA PRO A 74 11.42 -13.04 2.63
C PRO A 74 10.29 -12.52 1.72
N ALA A 75 9.44 -13.41 1.18
CA ALA A 75 8.31 -13.00 0.35
C ALA A 75 7.33 -12.09 1.12
N ALA A 76 7.05 -12.41 2.39
CA ALA A 76 6.20 -11.59 3.24
C ALA A 76 6.81 -10.20 3.51
N ARG A 77 8.14 -10.10 3.66
CA ARG A 77 8.84 -8.82 3.83
C ARG A 77 8.79 -7.96 2.57
N THR A 78 8.99 -8.57 1.40
CA THR A 78 8.85 -7.86 0.11
C THR A 78 7.44 -7.29 -0.04
N LEU A 79 6.41 -8.08 0.23
CA LEU A 79 5.03 -7.60 0.15
C LEU A 79 4.77 -6.41 1.09
N ALA A 80 5.30 -6.44 2.31
CA ALA A 80 5.18 -5.31 3.23
C ALA A 80 5.84 -4.03 2.68
N ALA A 81 7.03 -4.15 2.08
CA ALA A 81 7.73 -3.01 1.49
C ALA A 81 6.93 -2.39 0.32
N GLU A 82 6.40 -3.22 -0.57
CA GLU A 82 5.57 -2.76 -1.70
C GLU A 82 4.28 -2.06 -1.21
N LEU A 83 3.66 -2.56 -0.14
CA LEU A 83 2.49 -1.92 0.46
C LEU A 83 2.81 -0.57 1.09
N ALA A 84 3.98 -0.44 1.73
CA ALA A 84 4.44 0.83 2.29
C ALA A 84 4.68 1.88 1.19
N GLU A 85 5.28 1.48 0.07
CA GLU A 85 5.46 2.36 -1.09
C GLU A 85 4.13 2.78 -1.71
N LEU A 86 3.19 1.84 -1.88
CA LEU A 86 1.85 2.15 -2.37
C LEU A 86 1.15 3.17 -1.46
N ARG A 87 1.23 3.00 -0.14
CA ARG A 87 0.68 3.95 0.84
C ARG A 87 1.28 5.33 0.70
N ARG A 88 2.60 5.42 0.57
CA ARG A 88 3.31 6.69 0.38
C ARG A 88 2.78 7.41 -0.87
N ALA A 89 2.71 6.69 -2.00
CA ALA A 89 2.21 7.24 -3.26
C ALA A 89 0.75 7.72 -3.17
N VAL A 90 -0.12 6.97 -2.47
CA VAL A 90 -1.52 7.35 -2.25
C VAL A 90 -1.64 8.62 -1.43
N ARG A 91 -0.84 8.76 -0.36
CA ARG A 91 -0.85 9.95 0.49
C ARG A 91 -0.34 11.18 -0.25
N GLU A 92 0.77 11.04 -0.97
CA GLU A 92 1.32 12.10 -1.80
C GLU A 92 0.30 12.58 -2.84
N SER A 93 -0.40 11.63 -3.48
CA SER A 93 -1.47 11.94 -4.42
C SER A 93 -2.64 12.68 -3.73
N ALA A 94 -3.06 12.23 -2.55
CA ALA A 94 -4.10 12.92 -1.78
C ALA A 94 -3.72 14.37 -1.44
N THR A 95 -2.48 14.58 -0.96
CA THR A 95 -1.97 15.91 -0.61
C THR A 95 -1.85 16.82 -1.84
N ALA A 96 -1.41 16.28 -2.98
CA ALA A 96 -1.35 17.04 -4.23
C ALA A 96 -2.74 17.53 -4.67
N TRP A 97 -3.78 16.70 -4.51
CA TRP A 97 -5.17 17.10 -4.77
C TRP A 97 -5.67 18.18 -3.82
N GLU A 98 -5.40 18.05 -2.52
CA GLU A 98 -5.80 19.05 -1.52
C GLU A 98 -5.14 20.42 -1.79
N GLN A 99 -3.88 20.43 -2.23
CA GLN A 99 -3.18 21.66 -2.62
C GLN A 99 -3.76 22.27 -3.88
N ALA A 100 -4.01 21.47 -4.92
CA ALA A 100 -4.59 21.95 -6.17
C ALA A 100 -6.00 22.55 -5.98
N ASP A 101 -6.82 21.95 -5.12
CA ASP A 101 -8.15 22.47 -4.77
C ASP A 101 -8.06 23.79 -3.99
N ALA A 102 -7.13 23.88 -3.02
CA ALA A 102 -6.90 25.11 -2.26
C ALA A 102 -6.38 26.26 -3.14
N ASP A 103 -5.47 25.98 -4.09
CA ASP A 103 -4.96 26.95 -5.04
C ASP A 103 -6.06 27.44 -5.99
N ALA A 104 -6.92 26.55 -6.47
CA ALA A 104 -8.08 26.90 -7.28
C ALA A 104 -9.07 27.81 -6.50
N ALA A 105 -9.32 27.50 -5.23
CA ALA A 105 -10.17 28.30 -4.35
C ALA A 105 -9.55 29.67 -3.99
N GLY A 106 -8.22 29.73 -3.85
CA GLY A 106 -7.47 30.96 -3.56
C GLY A 106 -7.35 31.89 -4.77
N GLY A 107 -7.10 31.34 -5.96
CA GLY A 107 -7.02 32.09 -7.21
C GLY A 107 -8.33 32.79 -7.57
N PHE A 108 -9.47 32.16 -7.26
CA PHE A 108 -10.80 32.79 -7.46
C PHE A 108 -11.07 33.96 -6.51
N ARG A 109 -10.42 33.99 -5.34
CA ARG A 109 -10.59 35.05 -4.32
C ARG A 109 -9.67 36.25 -4.54
N ALA A 110 -8.63 36.11 -5.37
CA ALA A 110 -7.61 37.11 -5.61
C ALA A 110 -7.92 38.08 -6.77
N ASP A 111 -9.16 38.07 -7.31
CA ASP A 111 -9.63 39.09 -8.25
C ASP A 111 -10.66 40.05 -7.62
N PRO A 112 -10.23 40.97 -6.72
CA PRO A 112 -10.99 42.17 -6.40
C PRO A 112 -10.48 43.35 -7.22
N GLY A 113 -10.90 43.42 -8.48
CA GLY A 113 -11.11 44.69 -9.17
C GLY A 113 -10.03 45.15 -10.13
N THR A 114 -10.32 45.02 -11.43
CA THR A 114 -10.11 46.14 -12.34
C THR A 114 -11.16 47.21 -12.06
N ALA A 115 -10.76 48.26 -11.34
CA ALA A 115 -11.45 49.55 -11.28
C ALA A 115 -10.99 50.46 -12.44
#